data_AF-A0A2E8GX49-F1
#
_entry.id   AF-A0A2E8GX49-F1
#
_cell.length_a   1.000
_cell.length_b   1.000
_cell.length_c   1.000
_cell.angle_alpha   90.00
_cell.angle_beta   90.00
_cell.angle_gamma   90.00
#
_symmetry.space_group_name_H-M   'P 1'
#
loop_
_entity.id
_entity.type
_entity.pdbx_description
1 polymer ?
#
loop_
_entity_poly.entity_id
_entity_poly.type
_entity_poly.pdbx_seq_one_letter_code
_entity_poly.pdbx_strand_id
1 'polypeptide(L)' 'MAYSRKSQKTGREYFLHSKEVELNGGYKQTIYYFSPQPGPDAIEALPDGHEIIENDRTGLPLLRRKK' A
#
# COMPACT_ATOMS: atom_id res chain seq x y z
N MET A 1 -4.31 15.15 0.05
CA MET A 1 -3.09 14.70 -0.67
C MET A 1 -2.95 13.20 -0.44
N ALA A 2 -2.56 12.43 -1.46
CA ALA A 2 -2.36 10.98 -1.30
C ALA A 2 -1.24 10.69 -0.29
N TYR A 3 -1.45 9.70 0.58
CA TYR A 3 -0.45 9.25 1.53
C TYR A 3 0.74 8.65 0.78
N SER A 4 1.94 9.16 1.02
CA SER A 4 3.16 8.67 0.37
C SER A 4 4.20 8.16 1.37
N ARG A 5 5.06 7.28 0.88
CA ARG A 5 6.22 6.75 1.60
C ARG A 5 7.41 6.68 0.67
N LYS A 6 8.52 7.25 1.10
CA LYS A 6 9.82 7.08 0.43
C LYS A 6 10.43 5.75 0.84
N SER A 7 10.82 4.94 -0.14
CA SER A 7 11.61 3.73 0.06
C SER A 7 12.95 4.09 0.66
N GLN A 8 13.31 3.42 1.75
CA GLN A 8 14.60 3.58 2.41
C GLN A 8 15.73 3.02 1.55
N LYS A 9 15.47 1.93 0.83
CA LYS A 9 16.47 1.28 -0.04
C LYS A 9 16.72 2.03 -1.34
N THR A 10 15.66 2.45 -2.03
CA THR A 10 15.77 2.98 -3.40
C THR A 10 15.63 4.50 -3.46
N GLY A 11 15.15 5.14 -2.38
CA GLY A 11 14.82 6.56 -2.38
C GLY A 11 13.60 6.93 -3.23
N ARG A 12 12.94 5.97 -3.88
CA ARG A 12 11.74 6.22 -4.68
C ARG A 12 10.54 6.49 -3.79
N GLU A 13 9.70 7.42 -4.22
CA GLU A 13 8.43 7.71 -3.55
C GLU A 13 7.33 6.80 -4.10
N TYR A 14 6.51 6.28 -3.20
CA TYR A 14 5.34 5.48 -3.52
C TYR A 14 4.13 6.03 -2.79
N PHE A 15 2.97 5.91 -3.42
CA PHE A 15 1.68 6.37 -2.92
C PHE A 15 0.84 5.17 -2.50
N LEU A 16 0.08 5.31 -1.43
CA LEU A 16 -0.79 4.27 -0.90
C LEU A 16 -2.14 4.29 -1.62
N HIS A 17 -2.61 3.10 -2.00
CA HIS A 17 -3.87 2.88 -2.67
C HIS A 17 -4.72 1.84 -1.93
N SER A 18 -6.03 1.91 -2.13
CA SER A 18 -7.02 0.94 -1.62
C SER A 18 -7.93 0.50 -2.75
N LYS A 19 -8.09 -0.81 -2.92
CA LYS A 19 -8.97 -1.37 -3.96
C LYS A 19 -9.76 -2.55 -3.43
N GLU A 20 -11.06 -2.60 -3.75
CA GLU A 20 -11.85 -3.81 -3.58
C GLU A 20 -11.54 -4.78 -4.74
N VAL A 21 -11.13 -6.00 -4.40
CA VAL A 21 -10.89 -7.07 -5.36
C VAL A 21 -11.76 -8.28 -5.01
N GLU A 22 -12.19 -8.99 -6.04
CA GLU A 22 -12.84 -10.29 -5.89
C GLU A 22 -11.78 -11.38 -5.93
N LEU A 23 -11.72 -12.20 -4.88
CA LEU A 23 -10.81 -13.33 -4.77
C LEU A 23 -11.41 -14.56 -5.45
N ASN A 24 -10.54 -15.50 -5.81
CA ASN A 24 -10.94 -16.81 -6.32
C ASN A 24 -11.79 -17.53 -5.26
N GLY A 25 -13.11 -17.52 -5.43
CA GLY A 25 -14.09 -17.95 -4.44
C GLY A 25 -15.29 -17.01 -4.27
N GLY A 26 -15.29 -15.86 -4.96
CA GLY A 26 -16.41 -14.90 -4.94
C GLY A 26 -16.41 -13.94 -3.75
N TYR A 27 -15.37 -14.01 -2.90
CA TYR A 27 -15.24 -13.12 -1.76
C TYR A 27 -14.63 -11.80 -2.18
N LYS A 28 -15.26 -10.70 -1.74
CA LYS A 28 -14.72 -9.36 -1.89
C LYS A 28 -13.80 -9.04 -0.72
N GLN A 29 -12.61 -8.54 -1.04
CA GLN A 29 -11.64 -8.08 -0.05
C GLN A 29 -11.05 -6.74 -0.47
N THR A 30 -10.97 -5.81 0.46
CA THR A 30 -10.16 -4.60 0.28
C THR A 30 -8.69 -4.94 0.42
N ILE A 31 -7.91 -4.64 -0.61
CA ILE A 31 -6.45 -4.71 -0.57
C ILE A 31 -5.86 -3.31 -0.52
N TYR A 32 -4.69 -3.22 0.09
CA TYR A 32 -3.88 -2.00 0.08
C TYR A 32 -2.55 -2.28 -0.60
N TYR A 33 -2.08 -1.33 -1.39
CA TYR A 33 -0.83 -1.46 -2.13
C TYR A 33 -0.17 -0.12 -2.35
N PHE A 34 1.13 -0.15 -2.63
CA PHE A 34 1.91 1.03 -2.96
C PHE A 34 2.24 1.07 -4.47
N SER A 35 2.10 2.25 -5.09
CA SER A 35 2.42 2.47 -6.51
C SER A 35 3.23 3.76 -6.71
N PRO A 36 4.12 3.87 -7.72
CA PRO A 36 4.93 5.07 -7.96
C PRO A 36 4.16 6.34 -8.32
N GLN A 37 2.88 6.22 -8.69
CA GLN A 37 2.04 7.38 -9.04
C GLN A 37 0.73 7.36 -8.25
N PRO A 38 0.24 8.52 -7.80
CA PRO A 38 -1.09 8.63 -7.26
C PRO A 38 -2.09 8.34 -8.40
N GLY A 39 -3.11 7.54 -8.10
CA GLY A 39 -4.10 7.08 -9.07
C GLY A 39 -5.51 7.20 -8.50
N PRO A 40 -6.53 6.66 -9.20
CA PRO A 40 -7.92 6.74 -8.74
C PRO A 40 -8.14 6.08 -7.38
N ASP A 41 -7.36 5.04 -7.09
CA ASP A 41 -7.45 4.26 -5.85
C ASP A 41 -6.61 4.86 -4.71
N ALA A 42 -5.96 6.03 -4.91
CA ALA A 42 -5.07 6.61 -3.92
C ALA A 42 -5.83 7.09 -2.69
N ILE A 43 -5.31 6.80 -1.50
CA ILE A 43 -5.90 7.20 -0.22
C ILE A 43 -5.00 8.16 0.54
N GLU A 44 -5.58 8.97 1.40
CA GLU A 44 -4.87 10.05 2.09
C GLU A 44 -4.31 9.64 3.47
N ALA A 45 -4.72 8.49 3.98
CA ALA A 45 -4.34 8.02 5.31
C ALA A 45 -4.01 6.53 5.33
N LEU A 46 -3.11 6.16 6.23
CA LEU A 46 -2.84 4.77 6.57
C LEU A 46 -4.05 4.19 7.32
N PRO A 47 -4.65 3.08 6.86
CA PRO A 47 -5.78 2.46 7.55
C PRO A 47 -5.45 2.04 8.97
N ASP A 48 -6.44 2.12 9.87
CA ASP A 48 -6.29 1.68 11.25
C ASP A 48 -5.88 0.21 11.34
N GLY A 49 -5.09 -0.11 12.36
CA GLY A 49 -4.56 -1.46 12.56
C GLY A 49 -3.53 -1.92 11.53
N HIS A 50 -3.06 -1.05 10.64
CA HIS A 50 -2.00 -1.36 9.67
C HIS A 50 -0.70 -0.63 9.97
N GLU A 51 0.42 -1.27 9.63
CA GLU A 51 1.75 -0.68 9.65
C GLU A 51 2.47 -0.92 8.33
N ILE A 52 3.46 -0.08 8.06
CA ILE A 52 4.25 -0.13 6.83
C ILE A 52 5.53 -0.87 7.10
N ILE A 53 5.80 -1.89 6.29
CA ILE A 53 7.10 -2.54 6.18
C ILE A 53 7.69 -2.27 4.81
N GLU A 54 8.99 -2.53 4.63
CA GLU A 54 9.64 -2.44 3.33
C GLU A 54 10.14 -3.82 2.91
N ASN A 55 9.97 -4.16 1.63
CA ASN A 55 10.55 -5.39 1.11
C ASN A 55 12.07 -5.24 0.97
N ASP A 56 12.85 -5.99 1.75
CA ASP A 56 14.31 -5.88 1.77
C ASP A 56 14.97 -6.15 0.40
N ARG A 57 14.33 -6.96 -0.46
CA ARG A 57 14.85 -7.27 -1.80
C ARG A 57 14.62 -6.12 -2.77
N THR A 58 13.41 -5.56 -2.82
CA THR A 58 13.02 -4.58 -3.87
C THR A 58 12.96 -3.12 -3.39
N GLY A 59 12.88 -2.88 -2.08
CA GLY A 59 12.61 -1.58 -1.49
C GLY A 59 11.15 -1.14 -1.56
N LEU A 60 10.24 -2.00 -2.02
CA LEU A 60 8.82 -1.66 -2.15
C LEU A 60 8.17 -1.57 -0.76
N PRO A 61 7.54 -0.43 -0.39
CA PRO A 61 6.75 -0.36 0.83
C PRO A 61 5.50 -1.25 0.72
N LEU A 62 5.13 -1.90 1.81
CA LEU A 62 3.99 -2.82 1.90
C LEU A 62 3.24 -2.57 3.21
N LEU A 63 1.93 -2.83 3.21
CA LEU A 63 1.12 -2.83 4.42
C LEU A 63 1.05 -4.23 5.02
N ARG A 64 1.16 -4.31 6.34
CA ARG A 64 0.78 -5.49 7.13
C ARG A 64 -0.12 -5.07 8.29
N ARG A 65 -0.86 -6.02 8.84
CA ARG A 65 -1.59 -5.79 10.10
C ARG A 65 -0.59 -5.59 11.23
N LYS A 66 -0.84 -4.62 12.10
CA LYS A 66 -0.13 -4.47 13.38
C LYS A 66 -0.31 -5.76 14.18
N LYS A 67 0.78 -6.21 14.79
CA LYS A 67 0.73 -7.31 15.76
C LYS A 67 0.14 -6.85 17.07
#